data_AF-A0A1Z5JG10-F1
#
_entry.id   AF-A0A1Z5JG10-F1
#
_cell.length_a   1.000
_cell.length_b   1.000
_cell.length_c   1.000
_cell.angle_alpha   90.00
_cell.angle_beta   90.00
_cell.angle_gamma   90.00
#
_symmetry.space_group_name_H-M   'P 1'
#
loop_
_entity.id
_entity.type
_entity.pdbx_description
1 polymer ?
#
loop_
_entity_poly.entity_id
_entity_poly.type
_entity_poly.pdbx_seq_one_letter_code
_entity_poly.pdbx_strand_id
1 'polypeptide(L)'
;MEEECPICLNSFEVSDIAYPLCCATPTCHFNFCIKCIYNLQQSAADGYQMASDGSNQLKVHFKCPQCREKYQCNTYPSELIVHSVLLLREASTLEPSLMVVDSGLNATILNRRNLFLKSVSMEDLQDATRRLDVYMREIGKETTVPPLDWDLWRPLIAETSEGLSLPAALSSSPMHHEEIKQWSDPTLFYGLDELMTCDEQEFVTHLMVQGEPELLAQGAHILHGILDMTTTSTTQPSFNTCAGSVPRAQPIDPAVLQRVRKLYPLPPRMPRCVRMPRYDLNGRTKPLKFEKDDKLSLIQVRGPAGQLGLRKGDLVTHINGENVANIDEFEAALQQNGDTDDNFWLAVNCDEETAKALQLRYQKMTREKVHFRKHG
;
A
#
# COMPACT_ATOMS: atom_id res chain seq x y z
N MET A 1 6.75 -40.27 3.24
CA MET A 1 7.04 -38.92 2.73
C MET A 1 8.53 -38.71 2.89
N GLU A 2 9.19 -38.05 1.95
CA GLU A 2 10.59 -37.67 2.14
C GLU A 2 10.68 -36.79 3.39
N GLU A 3 11.63 -37.08 4.28
CA GLU A 3 11.79 -36.38 5.56
C GLU A 3 12.67 -35.13 5.43
N GLU A 4 13.07 -34.77 4.21
CA GLU A 4 14.01 -33.71 3.90
C GLU A 4 13.40 -32.66 2.98
N CYS A 5 13.78 -31.41 3.20
CA CYS A 5 13.38 -30.31 2.35
C CYS A 5 14.08 -30.39 0.99
N PRO A 6 13.33 -30.41 -0.13
CA PRO A 6 13.89 -30.59 -1.46
C PRO A 6 14.75 -29.40 -1.96
N ILE A 7 14.71 -28.26 -1.27
CA ILE A 7 15.54 -27.08 -1.61
C ILE A 7 16.87 -27.11 -0.87
N CYS A 8 16.84 -27.24 0.45
CA CYS A 8 18.05 -27.13 1.28
C CYS A 8 18.61 -28.46 1.76
N LEU A 9 17.91 -29.57 1.48
CA LEU A 9 18.25 -30.94 1.90
C LEU A 9 18.34 -31.15 3.42
N ASN A 10 17.87 -30.20 4.23
CA ASN A 10 17.77 -30.37 5.67
C ASN A 10 16.49 -31.14 6.03
N SER A 11 16.54 -31.93 7.09
CA SER A 11 15.36 -32.59 7.65
C SER A 11 14.28 -31.58 8.03
N PHE A 12 13.01 -31.95 7.84
CA PHE A 12 11.88 -31.13 8.24
C PHE A 12 11.80 -31.00 9.77
N GLU A 13 11.46 -29.80 10.25
CA GLU A 13 11.08 -29.63 11.66
C GLU A 13 9.70 -30.24 11.93
N VAL A 14 9.39 -30.52 13.19
CA VAL A 14 8.07 -31.04 13.59
C VAL A 14 6.94 -30.13 13.10
N SER A 15 7.16 -28.81 13.16
CA SER A 15 6.25 -27.79 12.68
C SER A 15 6.05 -27.84 11.16
N ASP A 16 7.10 -28.12 10.38
CA ASP A 16 7.02 -28.25 8.92
C ASP A 16 6.15 -29.43 8.48
N ILE A 17 6.19 -30.52 9.25
CA ILE A 17 5.39 -31.73 9.04
C ILE A 17 3.95 -31.49 9.51
N ALA A 18 3.77 -30.84 10.66
CA ALA A 18 2.46 -30.55 11.25
C ALA A 18 1.62 -29.60 10.38
N TYR A 19 2.26 -28.60 9.76
CA TYR A 19 1.59 -27.59 8.93
C TYR A 19 2.19 -27.59 7.51
N PRO A 20 1.92 -28.62 6.68
CA PRO A 20 2.50 -28.71 5.35
C PRO A 20 1.90 -27.69 4.39
N LEU A 21 2.72 -27.08 3.53
CA LEU A 21 2.23 -26.22 2.46
C LEU A 21 1.82 -27.08 1.25
N CYS A 22 0.63 -27.67 1.33
CA CYS A 22 0.09 -28.51 0.30
C CYS A 22 -0.25 -27.71 -0.97
N CYS A 23 0.08 -28.20 -2.17
CA CYS A 23 -0.50 -27.64 -3.40
C CYS A 23 -1.86 -28.29 -3.71
N ALA A 24 -2.64 -27.67 -4.60
CA ALA A 24 -3.97 -28.15 -5.02
C ALA A 24 -3.95 -29.45 -5.86
N THR A 25 -2.81 -29.83 -6.41
CA THR A 25 -2.69 -31.08 -7.19
C THR A 25 -2.83 -32.30 -6.25
N PRO A 26 -3.82 -33.20 -6.46
CA PRO A 26 -4.12 -34.28 -5.51
C PRO A 26 -2.95 -35.22 -5.22
N THR A 27 -2.11 -35.48 -6.21
CA THR A 27 -0.96 -36.41 -6.13
C THR A 27 0.33 -35.74 -5.66
N CYS A 28 0.32 -34.42 -5.45
CA CYS A 28 1.52 -33.69 -5.08
C CYS A 28 1.60 -33.54 -3.56
N HIS A 29 2.60 -34.18 -2.97
CA HIS A 29 2.92 -34.12 -1.55
C HIS A 29 4.15 -33.24 -1.28
N PHE A 30 4.46 -32.33 -2.20
CA PHE A 30 5.64 -31.49 -2.10
C PHE A 30 5.50 -30.48 -0.95
N ASN A 31 6.51 -30.41 -0.09
CA ASN A 31 6.58 -29.52 1.06
C ASN A 31 7.96 -28.86 1.14
N PHE A 32 8.08 -27.83 1.97
CA PHE A 32 9.32 -27.09 2.21
C PHE A 32 9.54 -26.93 3.70
N CYS A 33 10.78 -26.67 4.11
CA CYS A 33 11.02 -26.16 5.45
C CYS A 33 10.68 -24.68 5.52
N ILE A 34 10.33 -24.21 6.73
CA ILE A 34 9.96 -22.83 7.02
C ILE A 34 10.97 -21.81 6.43
N LYS A 35 12.27 -22.10 6.55
CA LYS A 35 13.36 -21.23 6.06
C LYS A 35 13.34 -21.08 4.54
N CYS A 36 13.12 -22.17 3.80
CA CYS A 36 13.06 -22.13 2.34
C CYS A 36 11.83 -21.38 1.84
N ILE A 37 10.68 -21.49 2.53
CA ILE A 37 9.47 -20.72 2.20
C ILE A 37 9.75 -19.22 2.38
N TYR A 38 10.34 -18.81 3.51
CA TYR A 38 10.71 -17.40 3.74
C TYR A 38 11.65 -16.85 2.67
N ASN A 39 12.71 -17.60 2.33
CA ASN A 39 13.64 -17.17 1.29
C ASN A 39 12.94 -17.01 -0.07
N LEU A 40 12.06 -17.95 -0.44
CA LEU A 40 11.28 -17.87 -1.67
C LEU A 40 10.30 -16.68 -1.67
N GLN A 41 9.68 -16.36 -0.53
CA GLN A 41 8.83 -15.17 -0.41
C GLN A 41 9.62 -13.87 -0.54
N GLN A 42 10.79 -13.78 0.10
CA GLN A 42 11.67 -12.61 -0.02
C GLN A 42 12.12 -12.43 -1.48
N SER A 43 12.58 -13.49 -2.14
CA SER A 43 12.95 -13.42 -3.56
C SER A 43 11.78 -13.11 -4.50
N ALA A 44 10.55 -13.43 -4.12
CA ALA A 44 9.35 -13.08 -4.88
C ALA A 44 8.93 -11.61 -4.68
N ALA A 45 9.30 -11.01 -3.54
CA ALA A 45 9.07 -9.61 -3.22
C ALA A 45 10.12 -8.69 -3.85
N ASP A 46 11.34 -9.18 -4.04
CA ASP A 46 12.40 -8.44 -4.71
C ASP A 46 11.98 -7.98 -6.13
N GLY A 47 12.32 -6.74 -6.47
CA GLY A 47 12.07 -6.18 -7.79
C GLY A 47 12.85 -6.90 -8.90
N TYR A 48 12.59 -6.52 -10.15
CA TYR A 48 13.33 -7.05 -11.31
C TYR A 48 14.84 -6.86 -11.09
N GLN A 49 15.59 -7.97 -11.07
CA GLN A 49 17.04 -7.93 -11.14
C GLN A 49 17.47 -8.04 -12.60
N MET A 50 18.34 -7.14 -13.04
CA MET A 50 18.94 -7.19 -14.36
C MET A 50 19.98 -8.32 -14.39
N ALA A 51 19.75 -9.33 -15.22
CA ALA A 51 20.72 -10.40 -15.40
C ALA A 51 21.96 -9.92 -16.16
N SER A 52 23.02 -10.74 -16.14
CA SER A 52 24.29 -10.45 -16.82
C SER A 52 24.15 -10.28 -18.33
N ASP A 53 23.06 -10.79 -18.93
CA ASP A 53 22.73 -10.63 -20.35
C ASP A 53 21.94 -9.34 -20.66
N GLY A 54 21.71 -8.49 -19.64
CA GLY A 54 20.94 -7.24 -19.78
C GLY A 54 19.43 -7.45 -19.84
N SER A 55 18.93 -8.69 -19.69
CA SER A 55 17.50 -8.96 -19.58
C SER A 55 17.01 -8.67 -18.16
N ASN A 56 15.88 -7.98 -18.05
CA ASN A 56 15.17 -7.86 -16.77
C ASN A 56 14.58 -9.23 -16.46
N GLN A 57 15.15 -9.97 -15.52
CA GLN A 57 14.67 -11.31 -15.20
C GLN A 57 13.28 -11.27 -14.54
N LEU A 58 12.47 -12.27 -14.89
CA LEU A 58 11.09 -12.45 -14.45
C LEU A 58 10.95 -12.45 -12.92
N LYS A 59 9.94 -11.73 -12.42
CA LYS A 59 9.45 -11.84 -11.05
C LYS A 59 9.17 -13.31 -10.72
N VAL A 60 9.86 -13.87 -9.73
CA VAL A 60 9.66 -15.27 -9.32
C VAL A 60 8.29 -15.38 -8.68
N HIS A 61 7.34 -15.97 -9.38
CA HIS A 61 6.04 -16.27 -8.78
C HIS A 61 6.17 -17.42 -7.79
N PHE A 62 5.65 -17.21 -6.59
CA PHE A 62 5.58 -18.25 -5.57
C PHE A 62 4.56 -19.33 -5.98
N LYS A 63 5.05 -20.40 -6.60
CA LYS A 63 4.30 -21.56 -7.11
C LYS A 63 4.90 -22.84 -6.56
N CYS A 64 4.13 -23.92 -6.52
CA CYS A 64 4.67 -25.23 -6.15
C CYS A 64 5.77 -25.65 -7.16
N PRO A 65 7.01 -25.94 -6.75
CA PRO A 65 8.08 -26.31 -7.68
C PRO A 65 7.82 -27.62 -8.42
N GLN A 66 7.10 -28.55 -7.78
CA GLN A 66 6.82 -29.86 -8.36
C GLN A 66 5.78 -29.80 -9.48
N CYS A 67 4.65 -29.13 -9.25
CA CYS A 67 3.56 -29.08 -10.23
C CYS A 67 3.38 -27.73 -10.93
N ARG A 68 4.12 -26.69 -10.51
CA ARG A 68 4.01 -25.29 -10.95
C ARG A 68 2.63 -24.67 -10.76
N GLU A 69 1.75 -25.34 -10.03
CA GLU A 69 0.43 -24.86 -9.69
C GLU A 69 0.53 -23.77 -8.62
N LYS A 70 -0.39 -22.81 -8.67
CA LYS A 70 -0.50 -21.81 -7.61
C LYS A 70 -1.14 -22.45 -6.38
N TYR A 71 -0.84 -21.91 -5.20
CA TYR A 71 -1.53 -22.28 -3.96
C TYR A 71 -2.92 -21.64 -3.92
N GLN A 72 -3.76 -21.93 -4.91
CA GLN A 72 -5.06 -21.30 -5.06
C GLN A 72 -6.13 -22.15 -4.39
N CYS A 73 -7.05 -21.45 -3.75
CA CYS A 73 -8.34 -22.00 -3.36
C CYS A 73 -9.41 -20.95 -3.71
N ASN A 74 -10.68 -21.33 -3.61
CA ASN A 74 -11.78 -20.44 -4.00
C ASN A 74 -11.98 -19.32 -2.98
N THR A 75 -11.66 -19.59 -1.71
CA THR A 75 -11.93 -18.65 -0.61
C THR A 75 -10.79 -17.66 -0.37
N TYR A 76 -9.53 -18.07 -0.49
CA TYR A 76 -8.37 -17.24 -0.11
C TYR A 76 -7.30 -17.17 -1.21
N PRO A 77 -6.63 -16.02 -1.37
CA PRO A 77 -5.48 -15.87 -2.26
C PRO A 77 -4.27 -16.66 -1.73
N SER A 78 -3.37 -17.04 -2.65
CA SER A 78 -2.20 -17.86 -2.35
C SER A 78 -1.28 -17.26 -1.29
N GLU A 79 -1.12 -15.95 -1.32
CA GLU A 79 -0.26 -15.20 -0.41
C GLU A 79 -0.74 -15.35 1.04
N LEU A 80 -2.05 -15.27 1.28
CA LEU A 80 -2.64 -15.45 2.61
C LEU A 80 -2.53 -16.89 3.11
N ILE A 81 -2.63 -17.89 2.23
CA ILE A 81 -2.43 -19.29 2.60
C ILE A 81 -0.99 -19.54 3.03
N VAL A 82 -0.02 -19.08 2.25
CA VAL A 82 1.40 -19.24 2.57
C VAL A 82 1.74 -18.53 3.88
N HIS A 83 1.22 -17.31 4.08
CA HIS A 83 1.40 -16.57 5.32
C HIS A 83 0.79 -17.31 6.53
N SER A 84 -0.42 -17.85 6.39
CA SER A 84 -1.07 -18.63 7.47
C SER A 84 -0.26 -19.87 7.85
N VAL A 85 0.29 -20.59 6.87
CA VAL A 85 1.15 -21.76 7.12
C VAL A 85 2.43 -21.36 7.87
N LEU A 86 3.11 -20.29 7.43
CA LEU A 86 4.31 -19.79 8.09
C LEU A 86 4.03 -19.37 9.54
N LEU A 87 2.92 -18.65 9.76
CA LEU A 87 2.51 -18.21 11.08
C LEU A 87 2.28 -19.38 12.03
N LEU A 88 1.57 -20.42 11.58
CA LEU A 88 1.31 -21.62 12.39
C LEU A 88 2.57 -22.45 12.66
N ARG A 89 3.50 -22.53 11.69
CA ARG A 89 4.79 -23.19 11.91
C ARG A 89 5.64 -22.47 12.95
N GLU A 90 5.68 -21.14 12.85
CA GLU A 90 6.40 -20.30 13.81
C GLU A 90 5.83 -20.46 15.21
N ALA A 91 4.49 -20.41 15.35
CA ALA A 91 3.80 -20.66 16.61
C ALA A 91 4.15 -22.05 17.16
N SER A 92 3.98 -23.11 16.39
CA SER A 92 4.27 -24.48 16.82
C SER A 92 5.74 -24.69 17.22
N THR A 93 6.67 -24.01 16.56
CA THR A 93 8.10 -24.05 16.90
C THR A 93 8.38 -23.38 18.26
N LEU A 94 7.62 -22.34 18.61
CA LEU A 94 7.76 -21.60 19.85
C LEU A 94 6.97 -22.22 21.02
N GLU A 95 5.99 -23.07 20.75
CA GLU A 95 5.10 -23.67 21.76
C GLU A 95 5.85 -24.35 22.92
N PRO A 96 6.91 -25.16 22.70
CA PRO A 96 7.70 -25.72 23.81
C PRO A 96 8.35 -24.67 24.70
N SER A 97 8.69 -23.49 24.15
CA SER A 97 9.33 -22.39 24.89
C SER A 97 8.34 -21.57 25.73
N LEU A 98 7.03 -21.72 25.50
CA LEU A 98 5.99 -21.05 26.29
C LEU A 98 5.86 -21.66 27.69
N MET A 99 6.25 -22.94 27.85
CA MET A 99 6.24 -23.65 29.13
C MET A 99 7.49 -23.43 29.98
N VAL A 100 8.50 -22.74 29.41
CA VAL A 100 9.79 -22.49 30.08
C VAL A 100 9.83 -21.05 30.56
N VAL A 101 10.15 -20.87 31.84
CA VAL A 101 10.38 -19.55 32.45
C VAL A 101 11.53 -18.84 31.71
N ASP A 102 11.43 -17.52 31.54
CA ASP A 102 12.38 -16.70 30.76
C ASP A 102 13.86 -16.95 31.08
N SER A 103 14.19 -17.17 32.35
CA SER A 103 15.56 -17.47 32.80
C SER A 103 16.13 -18.79 32.28
N GLY A 104 15.27 -19.70 31.81
CA GLY A 104 15.64 -21.00 31.24
C GLY A 104 15.80 -21.00 29.72
N LEU A 105 15.46 -19.90 29.04
CA LEU A 105 15.60 -19.78 27.59
C LEU A 105 16.93 -19.16 27.20
N ASN A 106 17.51 -19.63 26.08
CA ASN A 106 18.63 -18.91 25.49
C ASN A 106 18.15 -17.57 24.91
N ALA A 107 19.07 -16.59 24.81
CA ALA A 107 18.74 -15.23 24.39
C ALA A 107 18.06 -15.16 23.01
N THR A 108 18.45 -16.04 22.08
CA THR A 108 17.88 -16.09 20.72
C THR A 108 16.42 -16.53 20.73
N ILE A 109 16.08 -17.61 21.46
CA ILE A 109 14.72 -18.14 21.59
C ILE A 109 13.86 -17.14 22.36
N LEU A 110 14.37 -16.58 23.46
CA LEU A 110 13.64 -15.58 24.25
C LEU A 110 13.29 -14.34 23.40
N ASN A 111 14.26 -13.81 22.65
CA ASN A 111 14.03 -12.68 21.77
C ASN A 111 13.02 -13.01 20.67
N ARG A 112 13.16 -14.17 20.01
CA ARG A 112 12.22 -14.64 18.97
C ARG A 112 10.80 -14.77 19.53
N ARG A 113 10.64 -15.41 20.69
CA ARG A 113 9.36 -15.56 21.40
C ARG A 113 8.73 -14.20 21.73
N ASN A 114 9.50 -13.27 22.27
CA ASN A 114 9.01 -11.95 22.66
C ASN A 114 8.64 -11.08 21.46
N LEU A 115 9.39 -11.17 20.35
CA LEU A 115 9.03 -10.49 19.10
C LEU A 115 7.73 -11.06 18.56
N PHE A 116 7.59 -12.39 18.50
CA PHE A 116 6.40 -13.06 18.02
C PHE A 116 5.15 -12.67 18.83
N LEU A 117 5.22 -12.74 20.16
CA LEU A 117 4.11 -12.39 21.06
C LEU A 117 3.73 -10.89 21.02
N LYS A 118 4.61 -10.03 20.52
CA LYS A 118 4.31 -8.61 20.29
C LYS A 118 3.70 -8.36 18.92
N SER A 119 4.04 -9.17 17.92
CA SER A 119 3.64 -8.95 16.53
C SER A 119 2.38 -9.71 16.12
N VAL A 120 1.94 -10.70 16.91
CA VAL A 120 0.85 -11.62 16.54
C VAL A 120 -0.24 -11.59 17.60
N SER A 121 -1.48 -11.36 17.18
CA SER A 121 -2.64 -11.45 18.04
C SER A 121 -3.19 -12.88 18.14
N MET A 122 -4.04 -13.12 19.14
CA MET A 122 -4.75 -14.39 19.25
C MET A 122 -5.73 -14.60 18.09
N GLU A 123 -6.33 -13.51 17.60
CA GLU A 123 -7.23 -13.55 16.44
C GLU A 123 -6.50 -14.01 15.18
N ASP A 124 -5.26 -13.54 14.97
CA ASP A 124 -4.43 -13.94 13.82
C ASP A 124 -4.15 -15.45 13.79
N LEU A 125 -3.80 -16.05 14.93
CA LEU A 125 -3.54 -17.49 15.02
C LEU A 125 -4.80 -18.33 14.75
N GLN A 126 -5.94 -17.88 15.27
CA GLN A 126 -7.23 -18.53 15.05
C GLN A 126 -7.67 -18.41 13.59
N ASP A 127 -7.51 -17.23 13.00
CA ASP A 127 -7.80 -16.97 11.61
C ASP A 127 -6.90 -17.77 10.68
N ALA A 128 -5.59 -17.85 10.95
CA ALA A 128 -4.66 -18.66 10.20
C ALA A 128 -5.04 -20.15 10.24
N THR A 129 -5.42 -20.66 11.43
CA THR A 129 -5.90 -22.04 11.59
C THR A 129 -7.17 -22.28 10.77
N ARG A 130 -8.14 -21.35 10.84
CA ARG A 130 -9.40 -21.44 10.09
C ARG A 130 -9.17 -21.39 8.57
N ARG A 131 -8.29 -20.49 8.11
CA ARG A 131 -7.91 -20.36 6.69
C ARG A 131 -7.27 -21.63 6.18
N LEU A 132 -6.36 -22.22 6.95
CA LEU A 132 -5.69 -23.46 6.57
C LEU A 132 -6.65 -24.66 6.54
N ASP A 133 -7.59 -24.75 7.48
CA ASP A 133 -8.62 -25.81 7.47
C ASP A 133 -9.52 -25.72 6.23
N VAL A 134 -10.00 -24.52 5.90
CA VAL A 134 -10.78 -24.28 4.68
C VAL A 134 -9.96 -24.60 3.44
N TYR A 135 -8.70 -24.19 3.40
CA TYR A 135 -7.79 -24.46 2.30
C TYR A 135 -7.63 -25.97 2.06
N MET A 136 -7.30 -26.74 3.09
CA MET A 136 -7.10 -28.20 3.01
C MET A 136 -8.37 -28.91 2.52
N ARG A 137 -9.54 -28.47 3.01
CA ARG A 137 -10.84 -29.00 2.58
C ARG A 137 -11.11 -28.73 1.10
N GLU A 138 -10.84 -27.51 0.63
CA GLU A 138 -11.08 -27.12 -0.77
C GLU A 138 -10.17 -27.85 -1.76
N ILE A 139 -8.91 -28.11 -1.38
CA ILE A 139 -7.99 -28.89 -2.22
C ILE A 139 -8.17 -30.41 -2.09
N GLY A 140 -9.16 -30.87 -1.32
CA GLY A 140 -9.48 -32.28 -1.13
C GLY A 140 -8.41 -33.07 -0.38
N LYS A 141 -7.63 -32.40 0.49
CA LYS A 141 -6.62 -33.07 1.34
C LYS A 141 -7.17 -33.19 2.74
N GLU A 142 -7.46 -34.43 3.16
CA GLU A 142 -7.99 -34.77 4.49
C GLU A 142 -6.89 -34.76 5.57
N THR A 143 -6.08 -33.68 5.62
CA THR A 143 -5.13 -33.47 6.72
C THR A 143 -5.81 -32.58 7.76
N THR A 144 -6.03 -33.13 8.95
CA THR A 144 -6.50 -32.32 10.09
C THR A 144 -5.37 -31.40 10.50
N VAL A 145 -5.64 -30.09 10.51
CA VAL A 145 -4.68 -29.10 11.00
C VAL A 145 -4.50 -29.35 12.50
N PRO A 146 -3.28 -29.65 12.98
CA PRO A 146 -3.06 -29.90 14.40
C PRO A 146 -3.47 -28.66 15.21
N PRO A 147 -4.29 -28.81 16.26
CA PRO A 147 -4.68 -27.67 17.09
C PRO A 147 -3.46 -27.18 17.88
N LEU A 148 -3.30 -25.85 17.95
CA LEU A 148 -2.41 -25.23 18.92
C LEU A 148 -3.03 -25.36 20.32
N ASP A 149 -2.20 -25.45 21.37
CA ASP A 149 -2.69 -25.44 22.75
C ASP A 149 -3.10 -24.02 23.16
N TRP A 150 -4.36 -23.67 22.88
CA TRP A 150 -4.90 -22.33 23.12
C TRP A 150 -4.82 -21.87 24.57
N ASP A 151 -4.81 -22.80 25.52
CA ASP A 151 -4.71 -22.47 26.94
C ASP A 151 -3.29 -22.01 27.30
N LEU A 152 -2.27 -22.44 26.54
CA LEU A 152 -0.90 -21.91 26.66
C LEU A 152 -0.75 -20.52 26.05
N TRP A 153 -1.37 -20.29 24.88
CA TRP A 153 -1.22 -19.03 24.14
C TRP A 153 -2.00 -17.86 24.75
N ARG A 154 -3.20 -18.12 25.31
CA ARG A 154 -4.13 -17.08 25.77
C ARG A 154 -3.54 -16.11 26.80
N PRO A 155 -2.91 -16.56 27.91
CA PRO A 155 -2.39 -15.62 28.90
C PRO A 155 -1.24 -14.78 28.34
N LEU A 156 -0.38 -15.37 27.51
CA LEU A 156 0.86 -14.73 27.04
C LEU A 156 0.60 -13.61 26.01
N ILE A 157 -0.42 -13.76 25.16
CA ILE A 157 -0.78 -12.72 24.19
C ILE A 157 -1.62 -11.61 24.85
N ALA A 158 -2.41 -11.93 25.89
CA ALA A 158 -3.20 -10.92 26.59
C ALA A 158 -2.31 -9.93 27.36
N GLU A 159 -1.27 -10.43 28.04
CA GLU A 159 -0.37 -9.62 28.87
C GLU A 159 0.47 -8.61 28.07
N THR A 160 0.79 -8.88 26.81
CA THR A 160 1.58 -7.96 25.96
C THR A 160 0.79 -6.73 25.53
N SER A 161 -0.55 -6.78 25.57
CA SER A 161 -1.43 -5.70 25.10
C SER A 161 -1.61 -4.53 26.10
N GLU A 162 -1.38 -4.75 27.40
CA GLU A 162 -1.77 -3.78 28.44
C GLU A 162 -0.62 -2.93 29.03
N GLY A 163 0.65 -3.12 28.64
CA GLY A 163 1.76 -2.70 29.51
C GLY A 163 2.94 -1.86 28.99
N LEU A 164 3.16 -1.66 27.68
CA LEU A 164 4.44 -1.10 27.20
C LEU A 164 4.28 0.06 26.19
N SER A 165 4.17 1.28 26.72
CA SER A 165 4.48 2.51 25.97
C SER A 165 6.02 2.69 25.95
N LEU A 166 6.70 2.23 24.90
CA LEU A 166 8.13 2.44 24.72
C LEU A 166 8.45 3.86 24.19
N PRO A 167 9.60 4.45 24.54
CA PRO A 167 9.98 5.80 24.11
C PRO A 167 10.34 5.84 22.63
N ALA A 168 9.83 6.86 21.93
CA ALA A 168 9.78 7.03 20.47
C ALA A 168 11.13 7.13 19.71
N ALA A 169 12.28 6.85 20.33
CA ALA A 169 13.57 7.34 19.82
C ALA A 169 14.40 6.35 18.96
N LEU A 170 13.96 5.11 18.70
CA LEU A 170 14.75 4.13 17.92
C LEU A 170 13.96 3.26 16.93
N SER A 171 12.75 3.66 16.52
CA SER A 171 11.94 2.88 15.57
C SER A 171 12.07 3.41 14.13
N SER A 172 13.17 3.08 13.46
CA SER A 172 13.20 2.95 12.00
C SER A 172 13.11 1.46 11.65
N SER A 173 11.93 0.88 11.87
CA SER A 173 11.55 -0.44 11.38
C SER A 173 10.14 -0.34 10.80
N PRO A 174 9.81 -1.14 9.77
CA PRO A 174 8.60 -0.95 8.98
C PRO A 174 7.38 -1.14 9.88
N MET A 175 6.54 -0.13 9.91
CA MET A 175 5.32 -0.12 10.71
C MET A 175 4.44 -1.32 10.37
N HIS A 176 3.91 -1.95 11.42
CA HIS A 176 2.75 -2.81 11.38
C HIS A 176 1.57 -2.06 10.73
N HIS A 177 1.43 -2.18 9.42
CA HIS A 177 0.15 -2.01 8.74
C HIS A 177 -0.57 -3.36 8.82
N GLU A 178 -1.27 -3.60 9.93
CA GLU A 178 -2.36 -4.58 9.89
C GLU A 178 -3.36 -4.15 8.80
N GLU A 179 -3.74 -5.13 7.98
CA GLU A 179 -4.56 -5.02 6.77
C GLU A 179 -6.01 -4.53 7.04
N ILE A 180 -6.19 -3.31 7.52
CA ILE A 180 -7.25 -2.51 6.91
C ILE A 180 -6.71 -2.18 5.54
N LYS A 181 -6.94 -3.06 4.55
CA LYS A 181 -6.71 -2.74 3.13
C LYS A 181 -7.36 -1.38 2.90
N GLN A 182 -6.54 -0.33 2.89
CA GLN A 182 -7.02 0.99 3.24
C GLN A 182 -7.86 1.40 2.06
N TRP A 183 -9.14 1.64 2.33
CA TRP A 183 -10.08 1.88 1.26
C TRP A 183 -9.64 3.12 0.48
N SER A 184 -9.25 2.93 -0.77
CA SER A 184 -8.97 4.02 -1.70
C SER A 184 -10.28 4.71 -2.05
N ASP A 185 -10.28 6.04 -1.98
CA ASP A 185 -11.43 6.81 -2.41
C ASP A 185 -11.35 7.11 -3.90
N PRO A 186 -12.11 6.39 -4.74
CA PRO A 186 -12.01 6.55 -6.19
C PRO A 186 -12.41 7.95 -6.68
N THR A 187 -13.15 8.70 -5.86
CA THR A 187 -13.59 10.04 -6.26
C THR A 187 -12.47 11.08 -6.22
N LEU A 188 -11.33 10.78 -5.57
CA LEU A 188 -10.17 11.67 -5.50
C LEU A 188 -9.37 11.72 -6.82
N PHE A 189 -9.45 10.67 -7.64
CA PHE A 189 -8.53 10.48 -8.78
C PHE A 189 -9.02 11.07 -10.10
N TYR A 190 -10.21 11.66 -10.16
CA TYR A 190 -10.75 12.24 -11.39
C TYR A 190 -10.81 11.28 -12.60
N GLY A 191 -10.94 9.97 -12.36
CA GLY A 191 -10.92 8.94 -13.41
C GLY A 191 -9.53 8.42 -13.77
N LEU A 192 -8.49 8.85 -13.06
CA LEU A 192 -7.12 8.31 -13.21
C LEU A 192 -6.93 6.97 -12.48
N ASP A 193 -7.91 6.52 -11.70
CA ASP A 193 -7.87 5.28 -10.93
C ASP A 193 -7.63 4.05 -11.82
N GLU A 194 -8.17 4.02 -13.04
CA GLU A 194 -7.98 2.91 -13.99
C GLU A 194 -6.53 2.77 -14.49
N LEU A 195 -5.73 3.84 -14.33
CA LEU A 195 -4.34 3.92 -14.75
C LEU A 195 -3.37 3.63 -13.60
N MET A 196 -3.89 3.45 -12.39
CA MET A 196 -3.13 3.23 -11.16
C MET A 196 -3.34 1.80 -10.65
N THR A 197 -2.29 1.23 -10.09
CA THR A 197 -2.35 0.01 -9.29
C THR A 197 -3.07 0.28 -7.96
N CYS A 198 -3.57 -0.76 -7.30
CA CYS A 198 -4.21 -0.62 -5.98
C CYS A 198 -3.29 0.08 -4.96
N ASP A 199 -2.00 -0.28 -4.96
CA ASP A 199 -1.01 0.26 -4.03
C ASP A 199 -0.74 1.75 -4.31
N GLU A 200 -0.69 2.16 -5.59
CA GLU A 200 -0.58 3.57 -5.97
C GLU A 200 -1.82 4.37 -5.56
N GLN A 201 -3.02 3.80 -5.73
CA GLN A 201 -4.27 4.45 -5.30
C GLN A 201 -4.29 4.63 -3.78
N GLU A 202 -3.87 3.63 -3.03
CA GLU A 202 -3.76 3.69 -1.57
C GLU A 202 -2.76 4.76 -1.14
N PHE A 203 -1.57 4.75 -1.73
CA PHE A 203 -0.53 5.74 -1.45
C PHE A 203 -0.98 7.18 -1.75
N VAL A 204 -1.56 7.43 -2.92
CA VAL A 204 -2.05 8.77 -3.27
C VAL A 204 -3.25 9.16 -2.40
N THR A 205 -4.15 8.23 -2.06
CA THR A 205 -5.23 8.52 -1.10
C THR A 205 -4.66 8.99 0.22
N HIS A 206 -3.66 8.28 0.74
CA HIS A 206 -2.99 8.62 2.00
C HIS A 206 -2.44 10.05 1.99
N LEU A 207 -1.67 10.40 0.95
CA LEU A 207 -1.13 11.75 0.77
C LEU A 207 -2.24 12.83 0.74
N MET A 208 -3.34 12.55 0.05
CA MET A 208 -4.44 13.50 -0.13
C MET A 208 -5.32 13.70 1.11
N VAL A 209 -5.32 12.75 2.06
CA VAL A 209 -6.23 12.75 3.23
C VAL A 209 -5.52 12.91 4.57
N GLN A 210 -4.19 12.98 4.61
CA GLN A 210 -3.44 13.13 5.86
C GLN A 210 -3.71 14.46 6.58
N GLY A 211 -4.15 15.49 5.85
CA GLY A 211 -4.46 16.82 6.40
C GLY A 211 -3.29 17.80 6.36
N GLU A 212 -2.20 17.45 5.69
CA GLU A 212 -1.00 18.27 5.56
C GLU A 212 -0.90 18.88 4.15
N PRO A 213 -0.72 20.21 4.02
CA PRO A 213 -0.57 20.92 2.74
C PRO A 213 0.53 20.39 1.81
N GLU A 214 1.69 20.02 2.37
CA GLU A 214 2.86 19.56 1.62
C GLU A 214 2.60 18.20 0.95
N LEU A 215 2.05 17.26 1.72
CA LEU A 215 1.67 15.94 1.20
C LEU A 215 0.52 16.04 0.19
N LEU A 216 -0.38 17.00 0.39
CA LEU A 216 -1.44 17.29 -0.56
C LEU A 216 -0.89 17.77 -1.91
N ALA A 217 0.13 18.63 -1.87
CA ALA A 217 0.84 19.08 -3.07
C ALA A 217 1.60 17.92 -3.75
N GLN A 218 2.22 17.03 -2.97
CA GLN A 218 2.87 15.83 -3.49
C GLN A 218 1.86 14.89 -4.17
N GLY A 219 0.71 14.64 -3.55
CA GLY A 219 -0.37 13.84 -4.14
C GLY A 219 -0.87 14.45 -5.46
N ALA A 220 -1.08 15.76 -5.48
CA ALA A 220 -1.47 16.49 -6.70
C ALA A 220 -0.41 16.40 -7.81
N HIS A 221 0.88 16.42 -7.45
CA HIS A 221 1.99 16.25 -8.39
C HIS A 221 1.99 14.84 -9.02
N ILE A 222 1.82 13.79 -8.20
CA ILE A 222 1.76 12.41 -8.70
C ILE A 222 0.61 12.24 -9.69
N LEU A 223 -0.58 12.76 -9.36
CA LEU A 223 -1.74 12.70 -10.23
C LEU A 223 -1.51 13.42 -11.57
N HIS A 224 -0.80 14.56 -11.55
CA HIS A 224 -0.42 15.22 -12.79
C HIS A 224 0.57 14.38 -13.60
N GLY A 225 1.58 13.77 -12.96
CA GLY A 225 2.54 12.90 -13.66
C GLY A 225 1.84 11.76 -14.40
N ILE A 226 0.86 11.12 -13.76
CA ILE A 226 0.02 10.09 -14.39
C ILE A 226 -0.75 10.65 -15.58
N LEU A 227 -1.37 11.83 -15.43
CA LEU A 227 -2.06 12.49 -16.53
C LEU A 227 -1.11 12.83 -17.70
N ASP A 228 0.06 13.40 -17.43
CA ASP A 228 1.05 13.77 -18.47
C ASP A 228 1.51 12.53 -19.24
N MET A 229 1.79 11.42 -18.54
CA MET A 229 2.13 10.13 -19.17
C MET A 229 1.02 9.66 -20.12
N THR A 230 -0.26 9.88 -19.81
CA THR A 230 -1.37 9.47 -20.68
C THR A 230 -1.54 10.34 -21.91
N THR A 231 -1.20 11.62 -21.83
CA THR A 231 -1.30 12.55 -22.97
C THR A 231 -0.13 12.41 -23.92
N THR A 232 1.07 12.17 -23.38
CA THR A 232 2.30 12.03 -24.17
C THR A 232 2.39 10.68 -24.89
N SER A 233 1.81 9.62 -24.33
CA SER A 233 1.78 8.27 -24.91
C SER A 233 0.78 8.08 -26.07
N THR A 234 0.63 9.07 -26.95
CA THR A 234 -0.21 9.01 -28.17
C THR A 234 0.21 7.89 -29.16
N THR A 235 1.27 7.13 -28.88
CA THR A 235 1.47 5.82 -29.52
C THR A 235 0.45 4.84 -28.94
N GLN A 236 -0.56 4.47 -29.74
CA GLN A 236 -1.66 3.59 -29.34
C GLN A 236 -1.20 2.50 -28.37
N PRO A 237 -1.89 2.32 -27.22
CA PRO A 237 -1.63 1.18 -26.36
C PRO A 237 -1.91 -0.08 -27.16
N SER A 238 -0.86 -0.70 -27.68
CA SER A 238 -0.90 -2.09 -28.07
C SER A 238 -1.08 -2.84 -26.77
N PHE A 239 -2.35 -3.10 -26.43
CA PHE A 239 -2.77 -3.96 -25.32
C PHE A 239 -2.41 -5.41 -25.62
N ASN A 240 -1.15 -5.67 -25.98
CA ASN A 240 -0.59 -6.99 -25.99
C ASN A 240 -0.33 -7.36 -24.54
N THR A 241 -1.22 -8.20 -24.03
CA THR A 241 -1.12 -9.02 -22.83
C THR A 241 0.27 -9.63 -22.69
N CYS A 242 1.19 -8.89 -22.06
CA CYS A 242 2.32 -9.51 -21.38
C CYS A 242 1.77 -10.23 -20.16
N ALA A 243 1.96 -11.55 -20.13
CA ALA A 243 1.43 -12.47 -19.12
C ALA A 243 2.04 -12.21 -17.74
N GLY A 244 1.54 -11.19 -17.05
CA GLY A 244 2.00 -10.76 -15.73
C GLY A 244 1.29 -9.51 -15.24
N SER A 245 0.06 -9.25 -15.72
CA SER A 245 -0.69 -8.05 -15.39
C SER A 245 -0.93 -7.97 -13.88
N VAL A 246 -0.30 -6.98 -13.23
CA VAL A 246 -0.77 -6.48 -11.93
C VAL A 246 -2.27 -6.24 -12.09
N PRO A 247 -3.12 -6.79 -11.21
CA PRO A 247 -4.56 -6.63 -11.34
C PRO A 247 -4.88 -5.13 -11.31
N ARG A 248 -5.34 -4.60 -12.45
CA ARG A 248 -5.92 -3.25 -12.49
C ARG A 248 -7.18 -3.24 -11.63
N ALA A 249 -7.45 -2.12 -10.98
CA ALA A 249 -8.70 -1.92 -10.28
C ALA A 249 -9.87 -2.12 -11.26
N GLN A 250 -10.89 -2.86 -10.84
CA GLN A 250 -12.10 -2.97 -11.66
C GLN A 250 -12.82 -1.61 -11.70
N PRO A 251 -13.35 -1.21 -12.86
CA PRO A 251 -14.08 0.04 -12.99
C PRO A 251 -15.27 0.04 -12.01
N ILE A 252 -15.41 1.12 -11.25
CA ILE A 252 -16.45 1.26 -10.25
C ILE A 252 -17.72 1.74 -10.94
N ASP A 253 -18.86 1.14 -10.59
CA ASP A 253 -20.17 1.54 -11.11
C ASP A 253 -20.37 3.07 -10.96
N PRO A 254 -20.60 3.81 -12.07
CA PRO A 254 -20.85 5.24 -12.05
C PRO A 254 -21.96 5.66 -11.07
N ALA A 255 -22.98 4.82 -10.86
CA ALA A 255 -24.05 5.08 -9.92
C ALA A 255 -23.56 5.07 -8.46
N VAL A 256 -22.61 4.18 -8.14
CA VAL A 256 -21.94 4.13 -6.83
C VAL A 256 -21.08 5.38 -6.64
N LEU A 257 -20.29 5.78 -7.65
CA LEU A 257 -19.49 7.01 -7.59
C LEU A 257 -20.36 8.26 -7.38
N GLN A 258 -21.49 8.36 -8.08
CA GLN A 258 -22.43 9.48 -7.92
C GLN A 258 -23.05 9.51 -6.52
N ARG A 259 -23.39 8.34 -5.96
CA ARG A 259 -23.87 8.22 -4.58
C ARG A 259 -22.83 8.67 -3.57
N VAL A 260 -21.58 8.23 -3.72
CA VAL A 260 -20.45 8.63 -2.86
C VAL A 260 -20.23 10.14 -2.91
N ARG A 261 -20.20 10.75 -4.11
CA ARG A 261 -20.07 12.20 -4.27
C ARG A 261 -21.21 12.99 -3.60
N LYS A 262 -22.42 12.44 -3.57
CA LYS A 262 -23.57 13.07 -2.90
C LYS A 262 -23.49 12.99 -1.38
N LEU A 263 -23.03 11.86 -0.84
CA LEU A 263 -22.92 11.62 0.61
C LEU A 263 -21.70 12.32 1.23
N TYR A 264 -20.61 12.38 0.47
CA TYR A 264 -19.31 12.91 0.87
C TYR A 264 -18.82 13.87 -0.23
N PRO A 265 -19.36 15.09 -0.28
CA PRO A 265 -18.97 16.07 -1.29
C PRO A 265 -17.49 16.43 -1.15
N LEU A 266 -16.78 16.51 -2.28
CA LEU A 266 -15.41 17.00 -2.32
C LEU A 266 -15.37 18.52 -2.06
N PRO A 267 -14.22 19.05 -1.61
CA PRO A 267 -14.00 20.49 -1.55
C PRO A 267 -14.31 21.15 -2.90
N PRO A 268 -14.82 22.41 -2.89
CA PRO A 268 -15.17 23.12 -4.12
C PRO A 268 -13.97 23.36 -5.03
N ARG A 269 -12.77 23.46 -4.44
CA ARG A 269 -11.50 23.60 -5.12
C ARG A 269 -10.62 22.42 -4.74
N MET A 270 -10.49 21.47 -5.66
CA MET A 270 -9.61 20.33 -5.44
C MET A 270 -8.15 20.70 -5.73
N PRO A 271 -7.21 20.10 -4.98
CA PRO A 271 -5.78 20.21 -5.25
C PRO A 271 -5.44 19.79 -6.68
N ARG A 272 -4.58 20.57 -7.34
CA ARG A 272 -4.09 20.26 -8.69
C ARG A 272 -2.65 20.71 -8.83
N CYS A 273 -1.88 19.98 -9.62
CA CYS A 273 -0.57 20.42 -10.08
C CYS A 273 -0.64 20.72 -11.59
N VAL A 274 0.03 21.77 -12.04
CA VAL A 274 0.15 22.11 -13.46
C VAL A 274 1.60 22.43 -13.80
N ARG A 275 2.06 21.93 -14.96
CA ARG A 275 3.36 22.28 -15.52
C ARG A 275 3.23 23.53 -16.39
N MET A 276 3.80 24.63 -15.92
CA MET A 276 3.72 25.94 -16.55
C MET A 276 4.98 26.24 -17.38
N PRO A 277 4.83 26.82 -18.59
CA PRO A 277 5.97 27.34 -19.33
C PRO A 277 6.57 28.55 -18.61
N ARG A 278 7.81 28.89 -18.95
CA ARG A 278 8.57 30.02 -18.36
C ARG A 278 7.71 31.26 -18.14
N TYR A 279 7.71 31.76 -16.90
CA TYR A 279 6.94 32.91 -16.47
C TYR A 279 7.79 34.17 -16.48
N ASP A 280 7.55 35.06 -17.45
CA ASP A 280 8.23 36.36 -17.49
C ASP A 280 7.54 37.35 -16.54
N LEU A 281 8.18 37.63 -15.40
CA LEU A 281 7.73 38.61 -14.40
C LEU A 281 7.62 40.04 -14.98
N ASN A 282 8.46 40.36 -15.97
CA ASN A 282 8.56 41.69 -16.60
C ASN A 282 7.74 41.81 -17.89
N GLY A 283 7.09 40.72 -18.32
CA GLY A 283 6.29 40.67 -19.52
C GLY A 283 5.09 41.62 -19.45
N ARG A 284 4.79 42.32 -20.55
CA ARG A 284 3.64 43.25 -20.63
C ARG A 284 2.31 42.57 -20.34
N THR A 285 2.21 41.27 -20.57
CA THR A 285 1.01 40.46 -20.33
C THR A 285 1.32 39.34 -19.35
N LYS A 286 1.08 39.59 -18.05
CA LYS A 286 1.15 38.54 -17.02
C LYS A 286 0.01 37.51 -17.25
N PRO A 287 0.31 36.21 -17.43
CA PRO A 287 -0.72 35.19 -17.67
C PRO A 287 -1.55 34.89 -16.42
N LEU A 288 -1.00 35.17 -15.24
CA LEU A 288 -1.66 35.08 -13.95
C LEU A 288 -1.74 36.48 -13.34
N LYS A 289 -2.90 36.83 -12.77
CA LYS A 289 -3.01 37.96 -11.86
C LYS A 289 -3.55 37.48 -10.53
N PHE A 290 -2.89 37.93 -9.48
CA PHE A 290 -3.25 37.65 -8.10
C PHE A 290 -4.13 38.76 -7.53
N GLU A 291 -4.97 38.39 -6.58
CA GLU A 291 -5.64 39.34 -5.70
C GLU A 291 -4.58 40.12 -4.90
N LYS A 292 -4.90 41.37 -4.51
CA LYS A 292 -3.97 42.20 -3.73
C LYS A 292 -3.88 41.79 -2.25
N ASP A 293 -4.72 40.85 -1.84
CA ASP A 293 -4.75 40.35 -0.47
C ASP A 293 -3.56 39.43 -0.20
N ASP A 294 -3.30 39.11 1.06
CA ASP A 294 -2.17 38.27 1.50
C ASP A 294 -2.16 36.85 0.92
N LYS A 295 -3.22 36.43 0.21
CA LYS A 295 -3.34 35.11 -0.39
C LYS A 295 -3.15 35.18 -1.89
N LEU A 296 -2.36 34.25 -2.44
CA LEU A 296 -2.11 34.08 -3.88
C LEU A 296 -3.33 33.53 -4.67
N SER A 297 -4.50 34.17 -4.52
CA SER A 297 -5.70 33.79 -5.24
C SER A 297 -5.70 34.37 -6.66
N LEU A 298 -5.99 33.54 -7.66
CA LEU A 298 -6.01 33.96 -9.05
C LEU A 298 -7.30 34.74 -9.38
N ILE A 299 -7.19 36.04 -9.60
CA ILE A 299 -8.32 36.87 -10.07
C ILE A 299 -8.51 36.79 -11.59
N GLN A 300 -7.44 36.48 -12.33
CA GLN A 300 -7.46 36.38 -13.78
C GLN A 300 -6.41 35.38 -14.26
N VAL A 301 -6.84 34.47 -15.14
CA VAL A 301 -6.01 33.49 -15.83
C VAL A 301 -6.13 33.75 -17.33
N ARG A 302 -5.01 33.84 -18.04
CA ARG A 302 -4.94 34.10 -19.49
C ARG A 302 -3.97 33.15 -20.19
N GLY A 303 -4.22 32.92 -21.47
CA GLY A 303 -3.30 32.21 -22.37
C GLY A 303 -3.08 30.74 -21.96
N PRO A 304 -1.84 30.22 -22.07
CA PRO A 304 -1.51 28.83 -21.79
C PRO A 304 -1.93 28.35 -20.39
N ALA A 305 -1.89 29.24 -19.40
CA ALA A 305 -2.29 28.93 -18.01
C ALA A 305 -3.72 28.36 -17.93
N GLY A 306 -4.66 28.92 -18.69
CA GLY A 306 -6.05 28.46 -18.70
C GLY A 306 -6.22 27.13 -19.45
N GLN A 307 -5.42 26.90 -20.49
CA GLN A 307 -5.40 25.64 -21.24
C GLN A 307 -4.86 24.48 -20.38
N LEU A 308 -3.93 24.79 -19.46
CA LEU A 308 -3.39 23.86 -18.47
C LEU A 308 -4.35 23.60 -17.29
N GLY A 309 -5.54 24.21 -17.31
CA GLY A 309 -6.61 23.92 -16.34
C GLY A 309 -6.65 24.84 -15.11
N LEU A 310 -5.83 25.88 -15.04
CA LEU A 310 -5.93 26.90 -13.99
C LEU A 310 -7.20 27.73 -14.16
N ARG A 311 -7.84 28.06 -13.04
CA ARG A 311 -9.12 28.79 -13.01
C ARG A 311 -9.06 30.01 -12.11
N LYS A 312 -9.93 30.98 -12.36
CA LYS A 312 -10.18 32.08 -11.44
C LYS A 312 -10.63 31.51 -10.08
N GLY A 313 -10.04 32.00 -9.01
CA GLY A 313 -10.30 31.57 -7.63
C GLY A 313 -9.41 30.42 -7.15
N ASP A 314 -8.60 29.82 -8.02
CA ASP A 314 -7.56 28.88 -7.56
C ASP A 314 -6.54 29.62 -6.69
N LEU A 315 -6.07 28.95 -5.64
CA LEU A 315 -5.08 29.48 -4.72
C LEU A 315 -3.72 28.84 -5.01
N VAL A 316 -2.73 29.61 -5.41
CA VAL A 316 -1.36 29.08 -5.55
C VAL A 316 -0.79 28.85 -4.15
N THR A 317 -0.20 27.67 -3.95
CA THR A 317 0.32 27.25 -2.63
C THR A 317 1.74 26.74 -2.69
N HIS A 318 2.15 26.12 -3.80
CA HIS A 318 3.52 25.64 -3.97
C HIS A 318 4.05 25.89 -5.38
N ILE A 319 5.35 26.15 -5.48
CA ILE A 319 6.11 26.22 -6.72
C ILE A 319 7.27 25.23 -6.61
N ASN A 320 7.38 24.30 -7.56
CA ASN A 320 8.43 23.27 -7.55
C ASN A 320 8.53 22.47 -6.24
N GLY A 321 7.41 22.34 -5.51
CA GLY A 321 7.34 21.67 -4.21
C GLY A 321 7.59 22.57 -3.00
N GLU A 322 8.07 23.80 -3.20
CA GLU A 322 8.28 24.77 -2.12
C GLU A 322 7.00 25.56 -1.84
N ASN A 323 6.67 25.74 -0.56
CA ASN A 323 5.50 26.50 -0.14
C ASN A 323 5.70 28.00 -0.42
N VAL A 324 4.67 28.66 -0.93
CA VAL A 324 4.65 30.10 -1.18
C VAL A 324 3.39 30.70 -0.56
N ALA A 325 3.56 31.65 0.37
CA ALA A 325 2.46 32.27 1.09
C ALA A 325 1.97 33.56 0.41
N ASN A 326 2.88 34.33 -0.18
CA ASN A 326 2.62 35.68 -0.70
C ASN A 326 3.25 35.93 -2.08
N ILE A 327 2.94 37.08 -2.68
CA ILE A 327 3.42 37.45 -4.03
C ILE A 327 4.93 37.59 -4.06
N ASP A 328 5.55 38.15 -3.02
CA ASP A 328 7.00 38.36 -3.00
C ASP A 328 7.76 37.01 -2.97
N GLU A 329 7.29 36.04 -2.17
CA GLU A 329 7.80 34.67 -2.16
C GLU A 329 7.56 33.96 -3.49
N PHE A 330 6.39 34.15 -4.10
CA PHE A 330 6.10 33.61 -5.42
C PHE A 330 7.08 34.16 -6.49
N GLU A 331 7.31 35.47 -6.52
CA GLU A 331 8.23 36.09 -7.47
C GLU A 331 9.68 35.69 -7.18
N ALA A 332 10.08 35.57 -5.90
CA ALA A 332 11.40 35.10 -5.50
C ALA A 332 11.65 33.64 -5.91
N ALA A 333 10.69 32.74 -5.69
CA ALA A 333 10.76 31.34 -6.10
C ALA A 333 10.87 31.22 -7.64
N LEU A 334 10.18 32.06 -8.40
CA LEU A 334 10.34 32.10 -9.86
C LEU A 334 11.72 32.60 -10.30
N GLN A 335 12.31 33.56 -9.58
CA GLN A 335 13.65 34.07 -9.89
C GLN A 335 14.74 33.05 -9.58
N GLN A 336 14.65 32.35 -8.45
CA GLN A 336 15.60 31.30 -8.07
C GLN A 336 15.61 30.15 -9.08
N ASN A 337 14.44 29.83 -9.64
CA ASN A 337 14.29 28.79 -10.66
C ASN A 337 14.50 29.30 -12.10
N GLY A 338 14.80 30.59 -12.29
CA GLY A 338 14.78 31.28 -13.59
C GLY A 338 15.99 31.03 -14.50
N ASP A 339 17.00 30.29 -14.02
CA ASP A 339 18.25 30.01 -14.75
C ASP A 339 18.23 28.68 -15.53
N THR A 340 17.22 27.83 -15.30
CA THR A 340 16.97 26.63 -16.10
C THR A 340 15.91 26.91 -17.16
N ASP A 341 16.17 26.50 -18.40
CA ASP A 341 15.31 26.73 -19.57
C ASP A 341 13.98 25.93 -19.55
N ASP A 342 13.61 25.41 -18.39
CA ASP A 342 12.60 24.38 -18.23
C ASP A 342 11.36 24.87 -17.50
N ASN A 343 10.24 24.24 -17.84
CA ASN A 343 8.94 24.45 -17.22
C ASN A 343 9.02 24.35 -15.68
N PHE A 344 8.13 25.06 -14.98
CA PHE A 344 8.00 24.93 -13.52
C PHE A 344 6.67 24.30 -13.13
N TRP A 345 6.63 23.73 -11.93
CA TRP A 345 5.46 23.08 -11.36
C TRP A 345 4.73 24.04 -10.43
N LEU A 346 3.42 24.15 -10.61
CA LEU A 346 2.56 24.99 -9.79
C LEU A 346 1.48 24.12 -9.13
N ALA A 347 1.53 23.99 -7.81
CA ALA A 347 0.48 23.34 -7.04
C ALA A 347 -0.54 24.37 -6.54
N VAL A 348 -1.80 24.16 -6.90
CA VAL A 348 -2.92 25.01 -6.51
C VAL A 348 -3.90 24.27 -5.59
N ASN A 349 -4.55 25.02 -4.71
CA ASN A 349 -5.54 24.57 -3.74
C ASN A 349 -5.01 23.49 -2.78
N CYS A 350 -3.70 23.50 -2.49
CA CYS A 350 -3.09 22.63 -1.49
C CYS A 350 -2.96 23.36 -0.15
N ASP A 351 -4.01 24.09 0.24
CA ASP A 351 -4.04 24.90 1.46
C ASP A 351 -4.63 24.11 2.65
N GLU A 352 -4.42 24.63 3.86
CA GLU A 352 -4.83 23.97 5.09
C GLU A 352 -6.35 23.73 5.17
N GLU A 353 -7.18 24.62 4.61
CA GLU A 353 -8.63 24.46 4.58
C GLU A 353 -9.02 23.25 3.71
N THR A 354 -8.43 23.16 2.52
CA THR A 354 -8.65 22.05 1.59
C THR A 354 -8.14 20.73 2.17
N ALA A 355 -6.97 20.73 2.79
CA ALA A 355 -6.38 19.54 3.43
C ALA A 355 -7.26 19.02 4.58
N LYS A 356 -7.71 19.91 5.47
CA LYS A 356 -8.64 19.57 6.56
C LYS A 356 -9.98 19.06 6.03
N ALA A 357 -10.51 19.67 4.98
CA ALA A 357 -11.77 19.23 4.38
C ALA A 357 -11.68 17.80 3.82
N LEU A 358 -10.58 17.44 3.16
CA LEU A 358 -10.34 16.08 2.67
C LEU A 358 -10.13 15.08 3.80
N GLN A 359 -9.38 15.45 4.84
CA GLN A 359 -9.17 14.62 6.02
C GLN A 359 -10.50 14.34 6.75
N LEU A 360 -11.30 15.36 7.02
CA LEU A 360 -12.61 15.23 7.67
C LEU A 360 -13.56 14.36 6.84
N ARG A 361 -13.53 14.54 5.52
CA ARG A 361 -14.30 13.74 4.59
C ARG A 361 -13.88 12.27 4.66
N TYR A 362 -12.58 11.98 4.64
CA TYR A 362 -12.04 10.63 4.78
C TYR A 362 -12.45 9.98 6.10
N GLN A 363 -12.30 10.70 7.22
CA GLN A 363 -12.73 10.23 8.55
C GLN A 363 -14.23 9.91 8.60
N LYS A 364 -15.08 10.71 7.94
CA LYS A 364 -16.52 10.43 7.87
C LYS A 364 -16.79 9.15 7.09
N MET A 365 -16.13 8.95 5.96
CA MET A 365 -16.27 7.75 5.13
C MET A 365 -15.83 6.48 5.86
N THR A 366 -14.71 6.53 6.59
CA THR A 366 -14.20 5.38 7.35
C THR A 366 -15.11 5.02 8.52
N ARG A 367 -15.61 6.01 9.27
CA ARG A 367 -16.57 5.78 10.37
C ARG A 367 -17.86 5.09 9.90
N GLU A 368 -18.43 5.55 8.79
CA GLU A 368 -19.68 4.97 8.27
C GLU A 368 -19.48 3.58 7.66
N LYS A 369 -18.30 3.28 7.09
CA LYS A 369 -17.95 1.92 6.63
C LYS A 369 -17.91 0.89 7.75
N VAL A 370 -17.45 1.28 8.94
CA VAL A 370 -17.50 0.41 10.13
C VAL A 370 -18.95 0.05 10.48
N HIS A 371 -19.92 0.91 10.17
CA HIS A 371 -21.34 0.59 10.36
C HIS A 371 -21.90 -0.35 9.29
N PHE A 372 -21.53 -0.19 8.01
CA PHE A 372 -21.99 -1.08 6.94
C PHE A 372 -21.50 -2.52 7.11
N ARG A 373 -20.30 -2.75 7.66
CA ARG A 373 -19.79 -4.10 7.96
C ARG A 373 -20.40 -4.76 9.19
N LYS A 374 -21.06 -4.01 10.09
CA LYS A 374 -21.66 -4.55 11.33
C LYS A 374 -23.10 -5.02 11.19
N HIS A 375 -23.74 -4.73 10.05
CA HIS A 375 -25.17 -4.98 9.83
C HIS A 375 -25.48 -5.80 8.56
N GLY A 376 -24.46 -6.31 7.88
CA GLY A 376 -24.59 -7.31 6.81
C GLY A 376 -23.68 -8.48 7.14
#